data_AF-A0A2E4KPB3-F1
#
_entry.id   AF-A0A2E4KPB3-F1
#
_cell.length_a   1.000
_cell.length_b   1.000
_cell.length_c   1.000
_cell.angle_alpha   90.00
_cell.angle_beta   90.00
_cell.angle_gamma   90.00
#
_symmetry.space_group_name_H-M   'P 1'
#
loop_
_entity.id
_entity.type
_entity.pdbx_description
1 polymer ?
#
loop_
_entity_poly.entity_id
_entity_poly.type
_entity_poly.pdbx_seq_one_letter_code
_entity_poly.pdbx_strand_id
1 'polypeptide(L)'
;MRTGWLRYLNGVFAITVIGLLPVITSAQPASKSSALAEELGKLMDDAGLTAVSARYPDVENRYAAALYFSGRQLLVIAGDYEAPQLLNVKIVAGNYRDVYVDLNSSSPPETRLFVDDYGANGLARMPVDGITDRFTRANQVLLFNGDWDGQQLSETSYNEAYSTADSDFAEMLSLLIDQVAEF
;
A
#
# COMPACT_ATOMS: atom_id res chain seq x y z
N MET A 1 -1.94 -39.39 -84.60
CA MET A 1 -2.89 -40.23 -83.84
C MET A 1 -2.95 -39.72 -82.40
N ARG A 2 -4.17 -39.39 -81.93
CA ARG A 2 -4.67 -39.41 -80.53
C ARG A 2 -4.08 -38.45 -79.46
N THR A 3 -4.82 -37.34 -79.25
CA THR A 3 -5.52 -36.89 -78.00
C THR A 3 -4.85 -36.85 -76.62
N GLY A 4 -5.08 -35.71 -75.92
CA GLY A 4 -5.30 -35.55 -74.46
C GLY A 4 -4.11 -34.90 -73.72
N TRP A 5 -4.23 -34.00 -72.74
CA TRP A 5 -5.33 -33.47 -71.92
C TRP A 5 -4.89 -32.15 -71.23
N LEU A 6 -5.84 -31.25 -70.93
CA LEU A 6 -5.65 -30.07 -70.06
C LEU A 6 -5.26 -30.50 -68.64
N ARG A 7 -4.27 -29.84 -68.00
CA ARG A 7 -4.14 -29.77 -66.53
C ARG A 7 -3.35 -28.53 -66.04
N TYR A 8 -4.10 -27.59 -65.47
CA TYR A 8 -3.82 -26.73 -64.30
C TYR A 8 -2.69 -25.67 -64.34
N LEU A 9 -3.12 -24.40 -64.52
CA LEU A 9 -2.48 -23.23 -63.92
C LEU A 9 -2.74 -23.25 -62.41
N ASN A 10 -1.71 -23.47 -61.59
CA ASN A 10 -1.76 -23.18 -60.16
C ASN A 10 -1.16 -21.80 -59.91
N GLY A 11 -2.03 -20.83 -59.63
CA GLY A 11 -1.64 -19.54 -59.08
C GLY A 11 -1.17 -19.70 -57.63
N VAL A 12 -0.13 -18.96 -57.28
CA VAL A 12 0.27 -18.75 -55.88
C VAL A 12 0.15 -17.25 -55.63
N PHE A 13 -0.94 -16.85 -54.98
CA PHE A 13 -1.09 -15.54 -54.36
C PHE A 13 -0.61 -15.69 -52.91
N ALA A 14 0.59 -15.19 -52.61
CA ALA A 14 1.09 -15.11 -51.24
C ALA A 14 0.50 -13.86 -50.58
N ILE A 15 -0.49 -14.06 -49.70
CA ILE A 15 -1.02 -13.00 -48.83
C ILE A 15 -0.18 -13.00 -47.55
N THR A 16 0.70 -12.01 -47.40
CA THR A 16 1.43 -11.77 -46.16
C THR A 16 0.48 -11.09 -45.16
N VAL A 17 -0.10 -11.85 -44.24
CA VAL A 17 -0.85 -11.32 -43.10
C VAL A 17 0.16 -10.84 -42.06
N ILE A 18 0.36 -9.53 -41.94
CA ILE A 18 1.07 -8.91 -40.83
C ILE A 18 0.13 -8.97 -39.62
N GLY A 19 0.34 -9.94 -38.74
CA GLY A 19 -0.38 -10.04 -37.47
C GLY A 19 0.06 -8.92 -36.53
N LEU A 20 -0.84 -7.96 -36.29
CA LEU A 20 -0.76 -7.06 -35.15
C LEU A 20 -0.98 -7.89 -33.87
N LEU A 21 0.10 -8.30 -33.22
CA LEU A 21 0.03 -8.83 -31.87
C LEU A 21 -0.38 -7.67 -30.94
N PRO A 22 -1.46 -7.80 -30.13
CA PRO A 22 -1.76 -6.80 -29.12
C PRO A 22 -0.62 -6.82 -28.10
N VAL A 23 0.05 -5.67 -27.96
CA VAL A 23 0.95 -5.43 -26.83
C VAL A 23 0.06 -5.40 -25.59
N ILE A 24 0.06 -6.49 -24.82
CA ILE A 24 -0.52 -6.50 -23.49
C ILE A 24 0.45 -5.68 -22.62
N THR A 25 0.24 -4.36 -22.55
CA THR A 25 0.81 -3.57 -21.46
C THR A 25 0.21 -4.13 -20.18
N SER A 26 1.02 -4.83 -19.38
CA SER A 26 0.67 -5.15 -18.01
C SER A 26 0.57 -3.83 -17.25
N ALA A 27 -0.65 -3.29 -17.13
CA ALA A 27 -0.91 -2.21 -16.20
C ALA A 27 -0.53 -2.70 -14.80
N GLN A 28 0.37 -1.98 -14.13
CA GLN A 28 0.71 -2.30 -12.74
C GLN A 28 -0.58 -2.20 -11.89
N PRO A 29 -0.78 -3.11 -10.92
CA PRO A 29 -1.91 -3.03 -10.02
C PRO A 29 -1.95 -1.66 -9.35
N ALA A 30 -3.14 -1.05 -9.29
CA ALA A 30 -3.34 0.20 -8.58
C ALA A 30 -3.02 0.02 -7.09
N SER A 31 -2.45 1.05 -6.46
CA SER A 31 -2.25 1.09 -5.00
C SER A 31 -3.60 0.96 -4.30
N LYS A 32 -3.65 0.11 -3.28
CA LYS A 32 -4.81 -0.10 -2.40
C LYS A 32 -4.90 0.96 -1.32
N SER A 33 -3.76 1.50 -0.88
CA SER A 33 -3.72 2.50 0.20
C SER A 33 -4.05 3.92 -0.27
N SER A 34 -3.88 4.23 -1.56
CA SER A 34 -3.98 5.61 -2.05
C SER A 34 -5.31 6.32 -1.76
N ALA A 35 -6.43 5.74 -2.17
CA ALA A 35 -7.75 6.34 -1.92
C ALA A 35 -8.07 6.42 -0.42
N LEU A 36 -7.64 5.43 0.37
CA LEU A 36 -7.88 5.39 1.81
C LEU A 36 -7.05 6.44 2.56
N ALA A 37 -5.82 6.71 2.13
CA ALA A 37 -4.97 7.72 2.76
C ALA A 37 -5.55 9.12 2.54
N GLU A 38 -6.00 9.42 1.32
CA GLU A 38 -6.68 10.67 0.99
C GLU A 38 -7.99 10.83 1.78
N GLU A 39 -8.79 9.75 1.89
CA GLU A 39 -10.02 9.74 2.68
C GLU A 39 -9.75 10.00 4.16
N LEU A 40 -8.79 9.28 4.76
CA LEU A 40 -8.42 9.47 6.15
C LEU A 40 -7.94 10.90 6.41
N GLY A 41 -7.05 11.43 5.55
CA GLY A 41 -6.55 12.81 5.65
C GLY A 41 -7.69 13.83 5.62
N LYS A 42 -8.64 13.64 4.69
CA LYS A 42 -9.83 14.49 4.61
C LYS A 42 -10.70 14.42 5.87
N LEU A 43 -11.00 13.22 6.36
CA LEU A 43 -11.79 13.04 7.57
C LEU A 43 -11.12 13.67 8.79
N MET A 44 -9.80 13.54 8.91
CA MET A 44 -9.03 14.15 9.99
C MET A 44 -9.00 15.68 9.88
N ASP A 45 -8.85 16.25 8.68
CA ASP A 45 -8.95 17.70 8.47
C ASP A 45 -10.35 18.22 8.84
N ASP A 46 -11.41 17.55 8.37
CA ASP A 46 -12.80 17.91 8.65
C ASP A 46 -13.12 17.84 10.16
N ALA A 47 -12.52 16.88 10.87
CA ALA A 47 -12.67 16.71 12.33
C ALA A 47 -11.67 17.55 13.16
N GLY A 48 -10.72 18.25 12.53
CA GLY A 48 -9.66 18.99 13.22
C GLY A 48 -8.69 18.09 14.01
N LEU A 49 -8.56 16.83 13.62
CA LEU A 49 -7.70 15.83 14.27
C LEU A 49 -6.28 15.87 13.70
N THR A 50 -5.30 15.71 14.58
CA THR A 50 -3.88 15.54 14.20
C THR A 50 -3.34 14.16 14.52
N ALA A 51 -4.14 13.35 15.21
CA ALA A 51 -3.86 11.95 15.51
C ALA A 51 -5.17 11.18 15.61
N VAL A 52 -5.13 9.90 15.24
CA VAL A 52 -6.23 8.95 15.43
C VAL A 52 -5.65 7.59 15.79
N SER A 53 -6.38 6.78 16.54
CA SER A 53 -5.95 5.41 16.88
C SER A 53 -7.14 4.51 17.08
N ALA A 54 -7.01 3.28 16.61
CA ALA A 54 -8.06 2.28 16.63
C ALA A 54 -7.52 0.94 17.15
N ARG A 55 -8.42 0.11 17.65
CA ARG A 55 -8.14 -1.29 18.00
C ARG A 55 -8.50 -2.18 16.81
N TYR A 56 -7.72 -3.22 16.56
CA TYR A 56 -8.13 -4.28 15.63
C TYR A 56 -9.29 -5.09 16.25
N PRO A 57 -10.43 -5.24 15.56
CA PRO A 57 -11.59 -5.94 16.12
C PRO A 57 -11.34 -7.44 16.32
N ASP A 58 -10.65 -8.08 15.37
CA ASP A 58 -10.47 -9.54 15.32
C ASP A 58 -9.08 -10.01 15.78
N VAL A 59 -8.21 -9.09 16.19
CA VAL A 59 -6.86 -9.41 16.66
C VAL A 59 -6.69 -8.91 18.09
N GLU A 60 -6.49 -9.84 19.02
CA GLU A 60 -6.28 -9.49 20.41
C GLU A 60 -5.04 -8.62 20.58
N ASN A 61 -5.17 -7.60 21.43
CA ASN A 61 -4.07 -6.72 21.84
C ASN A 61 -3.36 -5.96 20.72
N ARG A 62 -3.95 -5.88 19.52
CA ARG A 62 -3.37 -5.18 18.38
C ARG A 62 -4.08 -3.86 18.11
N TYR A 63 -3.29 -2.84 17.81
CA TYR A 63 -3.76 -1.47 17.62
C TYR A 63 -3.07 -0.83 16.42
N ALA A 64 -3.74 0.16 15.84
CA ALA A 64 -3.16 1.07 14.86
C ALA A 64 -3.28 2.50 15.38
N ALA A 65 -2.30 3.35 15.07
CA ALA A 65 -2.31 4.77 15.36
C ALA A 65 -1.66 5.55 14.22
N ALA A 66 -2.20 6.71 13.91
CA ALA A 66 -1.64 7.64 12.95
C ALA A 66 -1.39 9.02 13.57
N LEU A 67 -0.30 9.65 13.17
CA LEU A 67 -0.11 11.10 13.25
C LEU A 67 -0.28 11.68 11.85
N TYR A 68 -1.08 12.72 11.75
CA TYR A 68 -1.39 13.38 10.49
C TYR A 68 -0.85 14.80 10.49
N PHE A 69 -0.08 15.11 9.45
CA PHE A 69 0.39 16.45 9.13
C PHE A 69 -0.34 16.89 7.87
N SER A 70 -1.36 17.73 8.04
CA SER A 70 -2.32 18.15 7.00
C SER A 70 -1.69 18.31 5.61
N GLY A 71 -2.16 17.48 4.66
CA GLY A 71 -1.73 17.44 3.26
C GLY A 71 -0.26 17.14 2.99
N ARG A 72 0.51 16.71 3.99
CA ARG A 72 1.96 16.52 3.88
C ARG A 72 2.45 15.15 4.26
N GLN A 73 1.87 14.53 5.29
CA GLN A 73 2.39 13.25 5.77
C GLN A 73 1.40 12.52 6.68
N LEU A 74 1.37 11.19 6.52
CA LEU A 74 0.85 10.26 7.53
C LEU A 74 2.01 9.44 8.09
N LEU A 75 2.16 9.48 9.41
CA LEU A 75 3.03 8.56 10.15
C LEU A 75 2.13 7.53 10.84
N VAL A 76 2.14 6.29 10.37
CA VAL A 76 1.24 5.25 10.86
C VAL A 76 2.03 4.13 11.50
N ILE A 77 1.56 3.66 12.65
CA ILE A 77 2.12 2.51 13.35
C ILE A 77 0.99 1.52 13.64
N ALA A 78 1.26 0.23 13.45
CA ALA A 78 0.48 -0.84 14.07
C ALA A 78 1.40 -1.76 14.86
N GLY A 79 0.88 -2.35 15.93
CA GLY A 79 1.63 -3.27 16.76
C GLY A 79 0.79 -3.84 17.89
N ASP A 80 1.34 -4.88 18.51
CA ASP A 80 0.72 -5.49 19.68
C ASP A 80 1.07 -4.68 20.92
N TYR A 81 0.24 -4.75 21.96
CA TYR A 81 0.43 -4.01 23.20
C TYR A 81 0.03 -4.85 24.42
N GLU A 82 0.97 -5.08 25.34
CA GLU A 82 0.78 -5.99 26.47
C GLU A 82 -0.28 -5.52 27.48
N ALA A 83 -0.57 -4.22 27.53
CA ALA A 83 -1.52 -3.62 28.46
C ALA A 83 -2.73 -2.99 27.72
N PRO A 84 -3.57 -3.78 27.03
CA PRO A 84 -4.63 -3.30 26.14
C PRO A 84 -5.64 -2.36 26.83
N GLN A 85 -5.88 -2.58 28.14
CA GLN A 85 -6.77 -1.75 28.94
C GLN A 85 -6.32 -0.27 28.98
N LEU A 86 -5.00 0.00 28.93
CA LEU A 86 -4.47 1.36 28.92
C LEU A 86 -4.73 2.08 27.59
N LEU A 87 -4.55 1.38 26.46
CA LEU A 87 -4.82 1.99 25.14
C LEU A 87 -6.31 2.16 24.90
N ASN A 88 -7.14 1.21 25.32
CA ASN A 88 -8.60 1.32 25.17
C ASN A 88 -9.15 2.58 25.87
N VAL A 89 -8.68 2.88 27.08
CA VAL A 89 -9.09 4.11 27.80
C VAL A 89 -8.63 5.36 27.06
N LYS A 90 -7.40 5.37 26.53
CA LYS A 90 -6.88 6.51 25.76
C LYS A 90 -7.66 6.74 24.46
N ILE A 91 -8.00 5.67 23.73
CA ILE A 91 -8.79 5.72 22.50
C ILE A 91 -10.17 6.33 22.78
N VAL A 92 -10.89 5.81 23.78
CA VAL A 92 -12.22 6.33 24.17
C VAL A 92 -12.15 7.80 24.61
N ALA A 93 -11.05 8.21 25.24
CA ALA A 93 -10.82 9.59 25.66
C ALA A 93 -10.35 10.53 24.52
N GLY A 94 -10.14 10.02 23.30
CA GLY A 94 -9.59 10.79 22.17
C GLY A 94 -8.10 11.13 22.32
N ASN A 95 -7.38 10.50 23.26
CA ASN A 95 -5.95 10.71 23.52
C ASN A 95 -5.09 9.91 22.53
N TYR A 96 -5.38 10.03 21.23
CA TYR A 96 -4.78 9.24 20.16
C TYR A 96 -3.27 9.42 20.02
N ARG A 97 -2.77 10.64 20.24
CA ARG A 97 -1.33 10.89 20.18
C ARG A 97 -0.56 10.11 21.24
N ASP A 98 -1.15 9.91 22.42
CA ASP A 98 -0.54 9.11 23.48
C ASP A 98 -0.55 7.62 23.17
N VAL A 99 -1.53 7.13 22.38
CA VAL A 99 -1.56 5.75 21.88
C VAL A 99 -0.42 5.54 20.88
N TYR A 100 -0.21 6.46 19.94
CA TYR A 100 0.93 6.40 19.02
C TYR A 100 2.26 6.34 19.77
N VAL A 101 2.45 7.20 20.78
CA VAL A 101 3.68 7.22 21.59
C VAL A 101 3.89 5.89 22.31
N ASP A 102 2.86 5.35 22.96
CA ASP A 102 2.93 4.08 23.69
C ASP A 102 3.27 2.90 22.75
N LEU A 103 2.64 2.82 21.57
CA LEU A 103 2.94 1.78 20.59
C LEU A 103 4.39 1.90 20.11
N ASN A 104 4.83 3.12 19.78
CA ASN A 104 6.19 3.36 19.32
C ASN A 104 7.26 3.07 20.39
N SER A 105 6.96 3.27 21.68
CA SER A 105 7.91 2.98 22.76
C SER A 105 7.89 1.51 23.19
N SER A 106 6.72 0.88 23.22
CA SER A 106 6.51 -0.33 24.04
C SER A 106 5.94 -1.52 23.29
N SER A 107 5.49 -1.40 22.04
CA SER A 107 5.07 -2.58 21.27
C SER A 107 6.25 -3.54 21.07
N PRO A 108 6.07 -4.88 21.12
CA PRO A 108 7.14 -5.81 20.81
C PRO A 108 7.66 -5.55 19.38
N PRO A 109 8.97 -5.31 19.17
CA PRO A 109 9.48 -4.83 17.87
C PRO A 109 9.09 -5.70 16.67
N GLU A 110 9.01 -7.02 16.86
CA GLU A 110 8.64 -8.01 15.84
C GLU A 110 7.18 -7.89 15.36
N THR A 111 6.31 -7.26 16.14
CA THR A 111 4.89 -7.07 15.81
C THR A 111 4.64 -5.77 15.06
N ARG A 112 5.63 -4.87 15.05
CA ARG A 112 5.47 -3.49 14.58
C ARG A 112 5.48 -3.40 13.06
N LEU A 113 4.52 -2.65 12.56
CA LEU A 113 4.48 -2.08 11.23
C LEU A 113 4.58 -0.57 11.37
N PHE A 114 5.44 0.07 10.60
CA PHE A 114 5.51 1.53 10.49
C PHE A 114 5.40 1.95 9.03
N VAL A 115 4.69 3.05 8.80
CA VAL A 115 4.53 3.67 7.49
C VAL A 115 4.89 5.14 7.62
N ASP A 116 5.81 5.59 6.77
CA ASP A 116 6.02 7.01 6.49
C ASP A 116 5.48 7.25 5.08
N ASP A 117 4.22 7.71 5.01
CA ASP A 117 3.53 8.10 3.78
C ASP A 117 3.69 9.62 3.63
N TYR A 118 4.59 10.03 2.73
CA TYR A 118 4.81 11.43 2.40
C TYR A 118 3.85 11.87 1.30
N GLY A 119 3.04 12.86 1.63
CA GLY A 119 1.93 13.32 0.78
C GLY A 119 0.57 12.97 1.38
N ALA A 120 0.52 12.01 2.32
CA ALA A 120 -0.74 11.50 2.88
C ALA A 120 -1.68 11.00 1.78
N ASN A 121 -1.10 10.29 0.80
CA ASN A 121 -1.74 9.89 -0.45
C ASN A 121 -1.52 8.40 -0.77
N GLY A 122 -1.09 7.62 0.23
CA GLY A 122 -0.83 6.19 0.12
C GLY A 122 0.56 5.88 -0.41
N LEU A 123 0.94 4.62 -0.31
CA LEU A 123 2.28 4.19 -0.70
C LEU A 123 2.48 4.23 -2.21
N ALA A 124 3.41 5.07 -2.67
CA ALA A 124 3.91 5.05 -4.04
C ALA A 124 5.13 4.13 -4.15
N ARG A 125 5.17 3.26 -5.18
CA ARG A 125 6.31 2.33 -5.41
C ARG A 125 7.61 3.02 -5.82
N MET A 126 7.49 4.25 -6.29
CA MET A 126 8.56 5.11 -6.77
C MET A 126 8.40 6.47 -6.11
N PRO A 127 9.49 7.26 -6.00
CA PRO A 127 9.40 8.56 -5.38
C PRO A 127 8.43 9.49 -6.13
N VAL A 128 7.60 10.19 -5.38
CA VAL A 128 6.72 11.27 -5.89
C VAL A 128 7.38 12.59 -5.52
N ASP A 129 7.62 13.45 -6.52
CA ASP A 129 8.35 14.72 -6.34
C ASP A 129 9.71 14.57 -5.65
N GLY A 130 10.37 13.42 -5.85
CA GLY A 130 11.66 13.09 -5.24
C GLY A 130 11.59 12.67 -3.78
N ILE A 131 10.40 12.52 -3.20
CA ILE A 131 10.19 12.03 -1.84
C ILE A 131 9.84 10.54 -1.88
N THR A 132 10.47 9.76 -1.01
CA THR A 132 10.34 8.30 -0.95
C THR A 132 9.55 7.90 0.28
N ASP A 133 8.46 7.18 0.05
CA ASP A 133 7.72 6.53 1.12
C ASP A 133 8.49 5.35 1.70
N ARG A 134 8.18 5.02 2.96
CA ARG A 134 8.86 3.95 3.69
C ARG A 134 7.85 3.05 4.40
N PHE A 135 8.13 1.75 4.35
CA PHE A 135 7.47 0.77 5.20
C PHE A 135 8.51 0.04 6.04
N THR A 136 8.26 -0.11 7.34
CA THR A 136 9.13 -0.88 8.23
C THR A 136 8.34 -2.01 8.88
N ARG A 137 8.82 -3.25 8.73
CA ARG A 137 8.24 -4.43 9.38
C ARG A 137 9.29 -5.09 10.24
N ALA A 138 9.01 -5.30 11.52
CA ALA A 138 9.96 -5.96 12.43
C ALA A 138 11.39 -5.37 12.36
N ASN A 139 11.48 -4.03 12.33
CA ASN A 139 12.72 -3.24 12.13
C ASN A 139 13.42 -3.38 10.77
N GLN A 140 12.86 -4.10 9.81
CA GLN A 140 13.36 -4.17 8.45
C GLN A 140 12.69 -3.09 7.61
N VAL A 141 13.50 -2.19 7.06
CA VAL A 141 13.05 -1.06 6.26
C VAL A 141 12.98 -1.46 4.78
N LEU A 142 11.85 -1.16 4.16
CA LEU A 142 11.64 -1.17 2.71
C LEU A 142 11.43 0.28 2.25
N LEU A 143 12.31 0.76 1.38
CA LEU A 143 12.23 2.07 0.75
C LEU A 143 11.56 1.94 -0.61
N PHE A 144 10.55 2.77 -0.88
CA PHE A 144 9.85 2.74 -2.15
C PHE A 144 10.48 3.66 -3.20
N ASN A 145 11.77 3.47 -3.45
CA ASN A 145 12.58 4.28 -4.36
C ASN A 145 12.86 3.62 -5.72
N GLY A 146 12.37 2.39 -5.94
CA GLY A 146 12.65 1.61 -7.14
C GLY A 146 14.04 0.98 -7.20
N ASP A 147 14.89 1.18 -6.19
CA ASP A 147 16.22 0.59 -6.12
C ASP A 147 16.16 -0.75 -5.37
N TRP A 148 15.62 -1.77 -6.03
CA TRP A 148 15.52 -3.11 -5.45
C TRP A 148 16.90 -3.75 -5.27
N ASP A 149 17.84 -3.52 -6.19
CA ASP A 149 19.19 -4.10 -6.15
C ASP A 149 20.00 -3.52 -4.98
N GLY A 150 19.95 -2.19 -4.76
CA GLY A 150 20.55 -1.55 -3.60
C GLY A 150 19.93 -1.98 -2.26
N GLN A 151 18.71 -2.50 -2.29
CA GLN A 151 18.01 -3.11 -1.15
C GLN A 151 18.21 -4.63 -1.03
N GLN A 152 19.09 -5.22 -1.86
CA GLN A 152 19.40 -6.66 -1.88
C GLN A 152 18.17 -7.54 -2.18
N LEU A 153 17.26 -7.03 -3.00
CA LEU A 153 16.05 -7.72 -3.45
C LEU A 153 16.11 -7.97 -4.96
N SER A 154 15.45 -9.05 -5.39
CA SER A 154 15.07 -9.15 -6.80
C SER A 154 13.93 -8.17 -7.10
N GLU A 155 13.78 -7.73 -8.35
CA GLU A 155 12.65 -6.89 -8.77
C GLU A 155 11.31 -7.53 -8.41
N THR A 156 11.17 -8.85 -8.61
CA THR A 156 9.97 -9.61 -8.23
C THR A 156 9.72 -9.53 -6.72
N SER A 157 10.73 -9.78 -5.90
CA SER A 157 10.61 -9.72 -4.43
C SER A 157 10.29 -8.32 -3.93
N TYR A 158 10.86 -7.29 -4.54
CA TYR A 158 10.51 -5.89 -4.25
C TYR A 158 9.05 -5.58 -4.58
N ASN A 159 8.59 -6.03 -5.75
CA ASN A 159 7.22 -5.84 -6.20
C ASN A 159 6.19 -6.55 -5.31
N GLU A 160 6.53 -7.76 -4.82
CA GLU A 160 5.73 -8.50 -3.84
C GLU A 160 5.74 -7.78 -2.48
N ALA A 161 6.91 -7.38 -1.99
CA ALA A 161 7.04 -6.69 -0.72
C ALA A 161 6.27 -5.35 -0.69
N TYR A 162 6.30 -4.58 -1.78
CA TYR A 162 5.43 -3.41 -1.95
C TYR A 162 3.96 -3.80 -1.89
N SER A 163 3.53 -4.82 -2.62
CA SER A 163 2.12 -5.21 -2.66
C SER A 163 1.60 -5.67 -1.29
N THR A 164 2.45 -6.32 -0.50
CA THR A 164 2.16 -6.69 0.89
C THR A 164 2.06 -5.45 1.76
N ALA A 165 3.07 -4.58 1.75
CA ALA A 165 3.09 -3.34 2.54
C ALA A 165 1.90 -2.42 2.25
N ASP A 166 1.55 -2.23 0.97
CA ASP A 166 0.39 -1.46 0.52
C ASP A 166 -0.94 -2.07 0.98
N SER A 167 -1.02 -3.42 1.07
CA SER A 167 -2.20 -4.09 1.62
C SER A 167 -2.30 -3.96 3.14
N ASP A 168 -1.18 -4.11 3.85
CA ASP A 168 -1.15 -3.90 5.31
C ASP A 168 -1.50 -2.44 5.66
N PHE A 169 -0.99 -1.48 4.87
CA PHE A 169 -1.30 -0.07 5.08
C PHE A 169 -2.76 0.25 4.78
N ALA A 170 -3.32 -0.30 3.71
CA ALA A 170 -4.75 -0.18 3.44
C ALA A 170 -5.60 -0.70 4.61
N GLU A 171 -5.24 -1.84 5.21
CA GLU A 171 -5.94 -2.37 6.40
C GLU A 171 -5.83 -1.41 7.60
N MET A 172 -4.64 -0.89 7.88
CA MET A 172 -4.44 0.12 8.93
C MET A 172 -5.30 1.37 8.68
N LEU A 173 -5.32 1.87 7.44
CA LEU A 173 -6.10 3.06 7.07
C LEU A 173 -7.60 2.82 7.23
N SER A 174 -8.13 1.69 6.78
CA SER A 174 -9.56 1.36 6.94
C SER A 174 -9.99 1.37 8.40
N LEU A 175 -9.20 0.79 9.30
CA LEU A 175 -9.50 0.80 10.74
C LEU A 175 -9.50 2.23 11.33
N LEU A 176 -8.57 3.06 10.89
CA LEU A 176 -8.47 4.44 11.36
C LEU A 176 -9.60 5.30 10.79
N ILE A 177 -10.02 5.08 9.54
CA ILE A 177 -11.18 5.72 8.92
C ILE A 177 -12.45 5.39 9.71
N ASP A 178 -12.69 4.11 10.01
CA ASP A 178 -13.85 3.67 10.80
C ASP A 178 -13.87 4.40 12.16
N GLN A 179 -12.72 4.54 12.82
CA GLN A 179 -12.61 5.27 14.08
C GLN A 179 -12.91 6.78 13.96
N VAL A 180 -12.54 7.43 12.85
CA VAL A 180 -12.90 8.85 12.65
C VAL A 180 -14.38 8.99 12.29
N ALA A 181 -14.95 8.03 11.56
CA ALA A 181 -16.34 8.07 11.13
C ALA A 181 -17.36 7.81 12.25
N GLU A 182 -16.92 7.31 13.42
CA GLU A 182 -17.75 7.18 14.62
C GLU A 182 -18.00 8.52 15.36
N PHE A 183 -17.31 9.60 14.98
CA PHE A 183 -17.52 10.95 15.53
C PHE A 183 -18.69 11.69 14.86
#